data_AF-A0A7C2NBW5-F1
#
_entry.id   AF-A0A7C2NBW5-F1
#
_cell.length_a   1.000
_cell.length_b   1.000
_cell.length_c   1.000
_cell.angle_alpha   90.00
_cell.angle_beta   90.00
_cell.angle_gamma   90.00
#
_symmetry.space_group_name_H-M   'P 1'
#
loop_
_entity.id
_entity.type
_entity.pdbx_description
1 polymer ?
#
loop_
_entity_poly.entity_id
_entity_poly.type
_entity_poly.pdbx_seq_one_letter_code
_entity_poly.pdbx_strand_id
1 'polypeptide(L)'
;MALAKTIRVRGNSTLERVVFSTRFLVVIILVMVLAIAYITIKVEAIRMGYEISASKREEEKSLKENLLLTAELMRLKSPQRVEGLAHELGFKFPTQEDLIYIEESTLIGESK
;
A
#
# COMPACT_ATOMS: atom_id res chain seq x y z
N MET A 1 96.58 7.90 5.19
CA MET A 1 95.68 7.53 6.30
C MET A 1 94.47 8.46 6.23
N ALA A 2 93.34 8.00 5.69
CA ALA A 2 91.98 8.54 5.88
C ALA A 2 91.02 7.81 4.93
N LEU A 3 90.37 6.77 5.45
CA LEU A 3 89.28 6.05 4.79
C LEU A 3 87.98 6.83 5.02
N ALA A 4 87.49 7.53 4.00
CA ALA A 4 86.19 8.18 4.05
C ALA A 4 85.11 7.24 3.46
N LYS A 5 84.64 6.38 4.36
CA LYS A 5 83.33 5.72 4.38
C LYS A 5 82.22 6.54 3.72
N THR A 6 81.61 6.01 2.66
CA THR A 6 80.25 6.42 2.25
C THR A 6 79.42 5.20 1.89
N ILE A 7 78.99 4.47 2.92
CA ILE A 7 77.83 3.58 2.80
C ILE A 7 76.59 4.48 2.87
N ARG A 8 76.03 4.79 1.70
CA ARG A 8 74.75 5.50 1.56
C ARG A 8 73.63 4.48 1.64
N VAL A 9 73.16 4.16 2.84
CA VAL A 9 71.90 3.46 3.05
C VAL A 9 70.91 4.50 3.56
N ARG A 10 70.07 5.04 2.67
CA ARG A 10 68.95 5.94 3.03
C ARG A 10 67.67 5.17 2.76
N GLY A 11 67.18 4.48 3.80
CA GLY A 11 65.92 3.74 3.76
C GLY A 11 64.72 4.67 3.61
N ASN A 12 63.82 4.33 2.69
CA ASN A 12 62.50 4.92 2.54
C ASN A 12 61.36 3.97 3.00
N SER A 13 61.69 2.83 3.61
CA SER A 13 60.73 1.74 3.87
C SER A 13 59.73 2.02 5.00
N THR A 14 59.89 3.09 5.78
CA THR A 14 58.94 3.49 6.82
C THR A 14 57.81 4.36 6.25
N LEU A 15 58.12 5.26 5.32
CA LEU A 15 57.12 6.14 4.70
C LEU A 15 56.14 5.34 3.82
N GLU A 16 56.63 4.38 3.04
CA GLU A 16 55.76 3.53 2.21
C GLU A 16 54.84 2.65 3.07
N ARG A 17 55.32 2.13 4.20
CA ARG A 17 54.50 1.36 5.14
C ARG A 17 53.40 2.20 5.79
N VAL A 18 53.70 3.45 6.16
CA VAL A 18 52.70 4.36 6.74
C VAL A 18 51.66 4.78 5.71
N VAL A 19 52.05 5.11 4.48
CA VAL A 19 51.11 5.47 3.40
C VAL A 19 50.25 4.28 2.99
N PHE A 20 50.80 3.07 2.97
CA PHE A 20 50.01 1.86 2.72
C PHE A 20 49.02 1.60 3.86
N SER A 21 49.46 1.78 5.11
CA SER A 21 48.62 1.63 6.30
C SER A 21 47.48 2.66 6.35
N THR A 22 47.73 3.94 6.03
CA THR A 22 46.68 4.96 5.98
C THR A 22 45.71 4.74 4.82
N ARG A 23 46.19 4.33 3.63
CA ARG A 23 45.31 3.96 2.51
C ARG A 23 44.40 2.78 2.86
N PHE A 24 44.94 1.76 3.53
CA PHE A 24 44.17 0.60 3.97
C PHE A 24 43.12 0.99 5.01
N LEU A 25 43.46 1.88 5.94
CA LEU A 25 42.55 2.41 6.95
C LEU A 25 41.40 3.21 6.31
N VAL A 26 41.69 4.03 5.29
CA VAL A 26 40.65 4.76 4.53
C VAL A 26 39.70 3.80 3.82
N VAL A 27 40.20 2.73 3.21
CA VAL A 27 39.35 1.70 2.56
C VAL A 27 38.46 1.00 3.57
N ILE A 28 38.99 0.63 4.75
CA ILE A 28 38.19 0.02 5.82
C ILE A 28 37.07 0.96 6.27
N ILE A 29 37.38 2.24 6.48
CA ILE A 29 36.37 3.25 6.85
C ILE A 29 35.30 3.37 5.76
N LEU A 30 35.70 3.43 4.48
CA LEU A 30 34.78 3.51 3.36
C LEU A 30 33.82 2.31 3.34
N VAL A 31 34.35 1.09 3.51
CA VAL A 31 33.54 -0.14 3.58
C VAL A 31 32.57 -0.09 4.75
N MET A 32 33.01 0.42 5.92
CA MET A 32 32.15 0.54 7.09
C MET A 32 30.99 1.53 6.86
N VAL A 33 31.28 2.68 6.23
CA VAL A 33 30.25 3.68 5.87
C VAL A 33 29.25 3.10 4.87
N LEU A 34 29.72 2.36 3.86
CA LEU A 34 28.84 1.68 2.90
C LEU A 34 27.96 0.62 3.57
N ALA A 35 28.50 -0.13 4.54
CA ALA A 35 27.73 -1.11 5.30
C ALA A 35 26.63 -0.43 6.14
N ILE A 36 26.93 0.68 6.79
CA ILE A 36 25.94 1.47 7.55
C ILE A 36 24.87 2.02 6.60
N ALA A 37 25.25 2.62 5.47
CA ALA A 37 24.33 3.14 4.45
C ALA A 37 23.42 2.05 3.86
N TYR A 38 23.95 0.84 3.66
CA TYR A 38 23.17 -0.30 3.20
C TYR A 38 22.12 -0.73 4.23
N ILE A 39 22.49 -0.76 5.51
CA ILE A 39 21.57 -1.06 6.60
C ILE A 39 20.49 0.01 6.68
N THR A 40 20.83 1.31 6.59
CA THR A 40 19.83 2.39 6.65
C THR A 40 18.87 2.33 5.46
N ILE A 41 19.35 2.13 4.23
CA ILE A 41 18.49 1.96 3.04
C ILE A 41 17.56 0.74 3.21
N LYS A 42 18.07 -0.37 3.74
CA LYS A 42 17.24 -1.55 4.02
C LYS A 42 16.21 -1.30 5.13
N VAL A 43 16.57 -0.56 6.17
CA VAL A 43 15.66 -0.20 7.26
C VAL A 43 14.59 0.78 6.78
N GLU A 44 14.92 1.71 5.87
CA GLU A 44 13.96 2.60 5.20
C GLU A 44 13.00 1.80 4.30
N ALA A 45 13.51 0.83 3.54
CA ALA A 45 12.69 -0.05 2.71
C ALA A 45 11.72 -0.90 3.54
N ILE A 46 12.12 -1.28 4.76
CA ILE A 46 11.25 -1.97 5.71
C ILE A 46 10.21 -1.01 6.30
N ARG A 47 10.59 0.22 6.69
CA ARG A 47 9.64 1.24 7.19
C ARG A 47 8.60 1.65 6.14
N MET A 48 9.02 1.80 4.88
CA MET A 48 8.12 2.11 3.76
C MET A 48 7.16 0.94 3.49
N GLY A 49 7.61 -0.31 3.64
CA GLY A 49 6.73 -1.49 3.61
C GLY A 49 5.74 -1.57 4.79
N TYR A 50 6.12 -1.07 5.96
CA TYR A 50 5.24 -1.00 7.15
C TYR A 50 4.21 0.14 7.05
N GLU A 51 4.54 1.30 6.48
CA GLU A 51 3.57 2.36 6.19
C GLU A 51 2.54 1.93 5.13
N ILE A 52 3.00 1.21 4.09
CA ILE A 52 2.09 0.58 3.11
C ILE A 52 1.17 -0.44 3.80
N SER A 53 1.68 -1.19 4.79
CA SER A 53 0.90 -2.20 5.52
C SER A 53 -0.10 -1.59 6.51
N ALA A 54 0.22 -0.46 7.14
CA ALA A 54 -0.69 0.25 8.03
C ALA A 54 -1.81 0.95 7.24
N SER A 55 -1.45 1.64 6.15
CA SER A 55 -2.43 2.31 5.28
C SER A 55 -3.34 1.31 4.55
N LYS A 56 -2.81 0.15 4.12
CA LYS A 56 -3.64 -0.93 3.56
C LYS A 56 -4.61 -1.54 4.56
N ARG A 57 -4.29 -1.54 5.86
CA ARG A 57 -5.13 -2.21 6.85
C ARG A 57 -6.42 -1.42 7.12
N GLU A 58 -6.36 -0.09 7.12
CA GLU A 58 -7.56 0.75 7.22
C GLU A 58 -8.40 0.72 5.94
N GLU A 59 -7.74 0.69 4.77
CA GLU A 59 -8.41 0.54 3.48
C GLU A 59 -9.11 -0.82 3.38
N GLU A 60 -8.42 -1.93 3.67
CA GLU A 60 -9.01 -3.27 3.66
C GLU A 60 -10.13 -3.43 4.67
N LYS A 61 -10.04 -2.80 5.86
CA LYS A 61 -11.11 -2.84 6.85
C LYS A 61 -12.36 -2.13 6.32
N SER A 62 -12.18 -0.93 5.77
CA SER A 62 -13.28 -0.15 5.18
C SER A 62 -13.90 -0.86 3.98
N LEU A 63 -13.09 -1.53 3.15
CA LEU A 63 -13.55 -2.27 1.98
C LEU A 63 -14.34 -3.54 2.38
N LYS A 64 -13.88 -4.26 3.42
CA LYS A 64 -14.61 -5.41 3.99
C LYS A 64 -15.95 -4.98 4.60
N GLU A 65 -15.97 -3.88 5.34
CA GLU A 65 -17.22 -3.34 5.91
C GLU A 65 -18.19 -2.91 4.80
N ASN A 66 -17.70 -2.24 3.75
CA ASN A 66 -18.53 -1.84 2.62
C ASN A 66 -19.11 -3.05 1.87
N LEU A 67 -18.32 -4.11 1.64
CA LEU A 67 -18.79 -5.35 1.01
C LEU A 67 -19.86 -6.06 1.86
N LEU A 68 -19.67 -6.13 3.18
CA LEU A 68 -20.66 -6.71 4.09
C LEU A 68 -21.97 -5.91 4.08
N LEU A 69 -21.89 -4.59 4.20
CA LEU A 69 -23.05 -3.70 4.17
C LEU A 69 -23.80 -3.79 2.84
N THR A 70 -23.07 -3.87 1.72
CA THR A 70 -23.69 -4.02 0.39
C THR A 70 -24.37 -5.37 0.24
N ALA A 71 -23.76 -6.45 0.73
CA ALA A 71 -24.38 -7.77 0.74
C ALA A 71 -25.64 -7.81 1.62
N GLU A 72 -25.61 -7.16 2.78
CA GLU A 72 -26.78 -7.06 3.67
C GLU A 72 -27.88 -6.20 3.05
N LEU A 73 -27.55 -5.09 2.39
CA LEU A 73 -28.50 -4.28 1.63
C LEU A 73 -29.14 -5.07 0.49
N MET A 74 -28.36 -5.82 -0.28
CA MET A 74 -28.89 -6.68 -1.35
C MET A 74 -29.80 -7.77 -0.79
N ARG A 75 -29.46 -8.33 0.37
CA ARG A 75 -30.32 -9.30 1.07
C ARG A 75 -31.60 -8.66 1.59
N LEU A 76 -31.54 -7.45 2.12
CA LEU A 76 -32.70 -6.71 2.61
C LEU A 76 -33.64 -6.29 1.48
N LYS A 77 -33.06 -5.90 0.33
CA LYS A 77 -33.80 -5.56 -0.90
C LYS A 77 -34.12 -6.76 -1.77
N SER A 78 -33.76 -7.98 -1.37
CA SER A 78 -33.95 -9.13 -2.24
C SER A 78 -35.44 -9.33 -2.51
N PRO A 79 -35.86 -9.55 -3.77
CA PRO A 79 -37.26 -9.75 -4.12
C PRO A 79 -37.90 -10.84 -3.26
N GLN A 80 -37.18 -11.93 -3.00
CA GLN A 80 -37.70 -13.04 -2.18
C GLN A 80 -38.07 -12.61 -0.76
N ARG A 81 -37.31 -11.70 -0.14
CA ARG A 81 -37.61 -11.20 1.21
C ARG A 81 -38.78 -10.21 1.18
N VAL A 82 -38.84 -9.35 0.18
CA VAL A 82 -39.94 -8.40 -0.01
C VAL A 82 -41.25 -9.15 -0.27
N GLU A 83 -41.24 -10.18 -1.11
CA GLU A 83 -42.37 -11.06 -1.38
C GLU A 83 -42.82 -11.83 -0.13
N GLY A 84 -41.87 -12.35 0.66
CA GLY A 84 -42.16 -13.01 1.94
C GLY A 84 -42.87 -12.07 2.92
N LEU A 85 -42.34 -10.86 3.13
CA LEU A 85 -42.99 -9.86 3.98
C LEU A 85 -44.34 -9.42 3.42
N ALA A 86 -44.47 -9.26 2.10
CA ALA A 86 -45.73 -8.90 1.47
C ALA A 86 -46.79 -9.98 1.73
N HIS A 87 -46.42 -11.25 1.62
CA HIS A 87 -47.32 -12.38 1.92
C HIS A 87 -47.70 -12.43 3.42
N GLU A 88 -46.76 -12.20 4.34
CA GLU A 88 -47.04 -12.13 5.78
C GLU A 88 -47.99 -10.98 6.14
N LEU A 89 -47.87 -9.85 5.44
CA LEU A 89 -48.75 -8.69 5.59
C LEU A 89 -50.08 -8.82 4.83
N GLY A 90 -50.33 -9.95 4.17
CA GLY A 90 -51.59 -10.25 3.46
C GLY A 90 -51.74 -9.55 2.11
N PHE A 91 -50.66 -9.01 1.54
CA PHE A 91 -50.66 -8.51 0.18
C PHE A 91 -50.81 -9.66 -0.82
N LYS A 92 -51.49 -9.36 -1.93
CA LYS A 92 -51.73 -10.29 -3.04
C LYS A 92 -51.07 -9.72 -4.27
N PHE A 93 -50.54 -10.58 -5.14
CA PHE A 93 -50.07 -10.11 -6.43
C PHE A 93 -51.25 -9.55 -7.24
N PRO A 94 -51.06 -8.40 -7.91
CA PRO A 94 -52.10 -7.84 -8.76
C PRO A 94 -52.42 -8.80 -9.91
N THR A 95 -53.70 -8.90 -10.22
CA THR A 95 -54.22 -9.68 -11.34
C THR A 95 -54.39 -8.78 -12.57
N GLN A 96 -54.70 -9.38 -13.73
CA GLN A 96 -54.94 -8.59 -14.96
C GLN A 96 -56.12 -7.61 -14.81
N GLU A 97 -57.04 -7.87 -13.88
CA GLU A 97 -58.20 -7.03 -13.59
C GLU A 97 -57.83 -5.77 -12.78
N ASP A 98 -56.66 -5.78 -12.12
CA ASP A 98 -56.17 -4.66 -11.30
C ASP A 98 -55.29 -3.67 -12.11
N LEU A 99 -55.05 -3.98 -13.40
CA LEU A 99 -54.21 -3.18 -14.29
C LEU A 99 -55.06 -2.16 -15.08
N ILE A 100 -54.84 -0.88 -14.82
CA ILE A 100 -55.44 0.22 -15.59
C ILE A 100 -54.38 0.71 -16.59
N TYR A 101 -54.68 0.61 -17.89
CA TYR A 101 -53.85 1.19 -18.94
C TYR A 101 -54.33 2.61 -19.22
N ILE A 102 -53.48 3.61 -19.00
CA ILE A 102 -53.77 5.01 -19.34
C ILE A 102 -53.08 5.29 -20.66
N GLU A 103 -53.85 5.44 -21.74
CA GLU A 103 -53.32 6.00 -22.99
C GLU A 103 -53.10 7.50 -22.81
N GLU A 104 -51.92 7.99 -23.19
CA GLU A 104 -51.40 9.36 -23.00
C GLU A 104 -52.27 10.47 -23.61
N SER A 105 -53.37 10.12 -24.30
CA SER A 105 -54.21 11.03 -25.08
C SER A 105 -55.39 11.66 -24.33
N THR A 106 -55.62 11.35 -23.04
CA THR A 106 -56.76 11.93 -22.29
C THR A 106 -56.31 12.73 -21.05
N LEU A 107 -55.33 13.63 -21.23
CA LEU A 107 -55.12 14.77 -20.33
C LEU A 107 -55.90 16.01 -20.81
N ILE A 108 -57.15 15.81 -21.22
CA ILE A 108 -58.12 16.91 -21.29
C ILE A 108 -59.16 16.60 -20.23
N GLY A 109 -58.86 17.06 -19.02
CA GLY A 109 -59.91 17.27 -18.04
C GLY A 109 -60.98 18.12 -18.69
N GLU A 110 -62.20 17.60 -18.72
CA GLU A 110 -63.38 18.42 -18.92
C GLU A 110 -63.37 19.51 -17.85
N SER A 111 -62.94 20.71 -18.25
CA SER A 111 -63.33 21.93 -17.58
C SER A 111 -64.82 22.10 -17.86
N LYS A 112 -65.61 21.71 -16.87
CA LYS A 112 -66.99 22.15 -16.73
C LYS A 112 -67.07 23.67 -16.63
#